data_AF-M1AXZ7-F1
#
_entry.id   AF-M1AXZ7-F1
#
_cell.length_a   1.000
_cell.length_b   1.000
_cell.length_c   1.000
_cell.angle_alpha   90.00
_cell.angle_beta   90.00
_cell.angle_gamma   90.00
#
_symmetry.space_group_name_H-M   'P 1'
#
loop_
_entity.id
_entity.type
_entity.pdbx_description
1 polymer ?
#
loop_
_entity_poly.entity_id
_entity_poly.type
_entity_poly.pdbx_seq_one_letter_code
_entity_poly.pdbx_strand_id
1 'polypeptide(L)'
;MNMLMSWLPLLCRASNGTDAPVLSISERAELERILEQIIGTLEQEEEQEKVLSLWLHHFTYCPSSDWPNLHDCYTRWCTASRKLLLH
;
A
#
# COMPACT_ATOMS: atom_id res chain seq x y z
N MET A 1 -9.97 -8.89 -1.23
CA MET A 1 -10.24 -7.43 -1.28
C MET A 1 -10.68 -6.81 0.05
N ASN A 2 -11.67 -7.36 0.78
CA ASN A 2 -12.20 -6.73 2.02
C ASN A 2 -11.14 -6.44 3.11
N MET A 3 -10.17 -7.33 3.32
CA MET A 3 -9.13 -7.09 4.33
C MET A 3 -8.23 -5.91 3.97
N LEU A 4 -7.67 -5.85 2.76
CA LEU A 4 -6.80 -4.72 2.35
C LEU A 4 -7.52 -3.36 2.43
N MET A 5 -8.77 -3.31 1.96
CA MET A 5 -9.58 -2.08 2.00
C MET A 5 -9.99 -1.66 3.41
N SER A 6 -10.14 -2.60 4.34
CA SER A 6 -10.40 -2.30 5.76
C SER A 6 -9.13 -1.95 6.53
N TRP A 7 -7.99 -2.56 6.19
CA TRP A 7 -6.74 -2.40 6.91
C TRP A 7 -5.96 -1.17 6.46
N LEU A 8 -5.93 -0.84 5.17
CA LEU A 8 -5.23 0.35 4.67
C LEU A 8 -5.63 1.63 5.44
N PRO A 9 -6.91 2.01 5.57
CA PRO A 9 -7.31 3.22 6.30
C PRO A 9 -6.94 3.21 7.80
N LEU A 10 -6.83 2.03 8.43
CA LEU A 10 -6.43 1.91 9.82
C LEU A 10 -4.93 2.17 9.99
N LEU A 11 -4.12 1.65 9.06
CA LEU A 11 -2.67 1.78 9.08
C LEU A 11 -2.22 3.21 8.79
N CYS A 12 -3.00 3.94 8.01
CA CYS A 12 -2.80 5.35 7.72
C CYS A 12 -3.08 6.29 8.89
N ARG A 13 -3.41 5.77 10.08
CA ARG A 13 -3.54 6.54 11.33
C ARG A 13 -2.64 6.03 12.46
N ALA A 14 -1.79 5.04 12.17
CA ALA A 14 -1.02 4.34 13.19
C ALA A 14 0.06 5.21 13.88
N SER A 15 0.41 6.39 13.37
CA SER A 15 1.36 7.29 14.07
C SER A 15 0.68 8.21 15.09
N ASN A 16 -0.64 8.42 14.98
CA ASN A 16 -1.36 9.46 15.71
C ASN A 16 -1.93 8.99 17.06
N GLY A 17 -1.95 7.66 17.31
CA GLY A 17 -2.27 7.06 18.60
C GLY A 17 -3.70 7.24 19.13
N THR A 18 -4.54 8.07 18.49
CA THR A 18 -5.89 8.42 18.96
C THR A 18 -6.93 7.33 18.71
N ASP A 19 -6.85 6.65 17.56
CA ASP A 19 -7.83 5.62 17.13
C ASP A 19 -7.18 4.25 16.84
N ALA A 20 -5.86 4.13 16.94
CA ALA A 20 -5.09 2.93 16.62
C ALA A 20 -3.80 2.85 17.46
N PRO A 21 -3.31 1.63 17.78
CA PRO A 21 -2.05 1.46 18.48
C PRO A 21 -0.87 2.04 17.68
N VAL A 22 0.04 2.72 18.38
CA VAL A 22 1.27 3.24 17.78
C VAL A 22 2.19 2.08 17.44
N LEU A 23 2.50 1.92 16.15
CA LEU A 23 3.44 0.90 15.69
C LEU A 23 4.88 1.40 15.84
N SER A 24 5.75 0.55 16.37
CA SER A 24 7.19 0.75 16.31
C SER A 24 7.68 0.74 14.85
N ILE A 25 8.90 1.26 14.62
CA ILE A 25 9.51 1.26 13.29
C ILE A 25 9.60 -0.16 12.72
N SER A 26 9.93 -1.16 13.55
CA SER A 26 10.00 -2.57 13.13
C SER A 26 8.65 -3.15 12.76
N GLU A 27 7.60 -2.89 13.58
CA GLU A 27 6.24 -3.37 13.28
C GLU A 27 5.71 -2.72 12.01
N ARG A 28 5.99 -1.43 11.80
CA ARG A 28 5.60 -0.73 10.56
C ARG A 28 6.27 -1.34 9.34
N ALA A 29 7.57 -1.64 9.40
CA ALA A 29 8.31 -2.24 8.31
C ALA A 29 7.86 -3.69 8.01
N GLU A 30 7.57 -4.48 9.04
CA GLU A 30 7.00 -5.81 8.88
C GLU A 30 5.63 -5.76 8.21
N LEU A 31 4.80 -4.81 8.63
CA LEU A 31 3.47 -4.65 8.11
C LEU A 31 3.46 -4.16 6.66
N GLU A 32 4.33 -3.20 6.32
CA GLU A 32 4.58 -2.79 4.93
C GLU A 32 4.94 -4.02 4.07
N ARG A 33 5.85 -4.88 4.53
CA ARG A 33 6.20 -6.12 3.79
C ARG A 33 5.02 -7.07 3.60
N ILE A 34 4.19 -7.26 4.62
CA ILE A 34 3.00 -8.13 4.51
C ILE A 34 2.01 -7.54 3.51
N LEU A 35 1.77 -6.21 3.54
CA LEU A 35 0.92 -5.54 2.57
C LEU A 35 1.44 -5.73 1.15
N GLU A 36 2.74 -5.56 0.92
CA GLU A 36 3.34 -5.78 -0.40
C GLU A 36 3.13 -7.20 -0.90
N GLN A 37 3.25 -8.20 -0.03
CA GLN A 37 2.99 -9.60 -0.38
C GLN A 37 1.52 -9.81 -0.74
N ILE A 38 0.59 -9.30 0.07
CA ILE A 38 -0.85 -9.46 -0.19
C ILE A 38 -1.21 -8.78 -1.52
N ILE A 39 -0.74 -7.56 -1.76
CA ILE A 39 -0.98 -6.84 -3.03
C ILE A 39 -0.39 -7.63 -4.20
N GLY A 40 0.82 -8.17 -4.07
CA GLY A 40 1.45 -9.00 -5.09
C GLY A 40 0.72 -10.31 -5.38
N THR A 41 -0.07 -10.83 -4.43
CA THR A 41 -0.91 -12.03 -4.63
C THR A 41 -2.27 -11.75 -5.25
N LEU A 42 -2.66 -10.48 -5.44
CA LEU A 42 -3.91 -10.15 -6.11
C LEU A 42 -3.82 -10.63 -7.57
N GLU A 43 -4.63 -11.63 -7.92
CA GLU A 43 -4.62 -12.28 -9.24
C GLU A 43 -5.14 -11.37 -10.36
N GLN A 44 -5.94 -10.35 -10.01
CA GLN A 44 -6.47 -9.39 -10.96
C GLN A 44 -5.62 -8.11 -10.97
N GLU A 45 -5.02 -7.81 -12.11
CA GLU A 45 -4.22 -6.58 -12.29
C GLU A 45 -5.02 -5.31 -12.02
N GLU A 46 -6.31 -5.31 -12.33
CA GLU A 46 -7.22 -4.19 -12.05
C GLU A 46 -7.37 -3.92 -10.54
N GLU A 47 -7.28 -4.96 -9.70
CA GLU A 47 -7.29 -4.80 -8.24
C GLU A 47 -5.97 -4.21 -7.74
N GLN A 48 -4.83 -4.65 -8.29
CA GLN A 48 -3.53 -4.08 -7.96
C GLN A 48 -3.47 -2.60 -8.35
N GLU A 49 -3.93 -2.26 -9.56
CA GLU A 49 -3.97 -0.89 -10.06
C GLU A 49 -4.81 0.02 -9.15
N LYS A 50 -6.01 -0.42 -8.76
CA LYS A 50 -6.89 0.35 -7.87
C LYS A 50 -6.22 0.66 -6.53
N VAL A 51 -5.63 -0.35 -5.89
CA VAL A 51 -4.96 -0.18 -4.59
C VAL A 51 -3.75 0.73 -4.71
N LEU A 52 -2.90 0.50 -5.70
CA LEU A 52 -1.64 1.21 -5.89
C LEU A 52 -1.84 2.66 -6.36
N SER A 53 -2.83 2.92 -7.20
CA SER A 53 -3.19 4.28 -7.64
C SER A 53 -3.76 5.10 -6.49
N LEU A 54 -4.62 4.49 -5.66
CA LEU A 54 -5.18 5.14 -4.47
C LEU A 54 -4.08 5.44 -3.45
N TRP A 55 -3.20 4.46 -3.20
CA TRP A 55 -2.02 4.65 -2.35
C TRP A 55 -1.16 5.81 -2.84
N LEU A 56 -0.79 5.85 -4.13
CA LEU A 56 0.06 6.89 -4.69
C LEU A 56 -0.56 8.28 -4.53
N HIS A 57 -1.87 8.40 -4.80
CA HIS A 57 -2.60 9.66 -4.63
C HIS A 57 -2.50 10.15 -3.18
N HIS A 58 -2.80 9.31 -2.19
CA HIS A 58 -2.74 9.74 -0.79
C HIS A 58 -1.31 9.94 -0.27
N PHE A 59 -0.36 9.11 -0.70
CA PHE A 59 1.03 9.19 -0.30
C PHE A 59 1.72 10.47 -0.80
N THR A 60 1.37 10.93 -2.02
CA THR A 60 1.98 12.14 -2.61
C THR A 60 1.27 13.44 -2.21
N TYR A 61 -0.05 13.40 -2.00
CA TYR A 61 -0.85 14.62 -1.78
C TYR A 61 -0.88 15.07 -0.31
N CYS A 62 -0.52 14.20 0.63
CA CYS A 62 -0.55 14.50 2.05
C CYS A 62 0.88 14.39 2.65
N PRO A 63 1.60 15.51 2.88
CA PRO A 63 2.97 15.47 3.39
C PRO A 63 3.11 14.94 4.82
N SER A 64 2.02 14.91 5.59
CA SER A 64 1.93 14.32 6.94
C SER A 64 1.23 12.96 6.94
N SER A 65 1.23 12.28 5.79
CA SER A 65 0.54 11.02 5.57
C SER A 65 1.25 9.87 6.29
N ASP A 66 0.54 9.19 7.20
CA ASP A 66 1.05 7.95 7.83
C ASP A 66 0.88 6.73 6.93
N TRP A 67 0.59 6.93 5.64
CA TRP A 67 0.38 5.82 4.73
C TRP A 67 1.63 4.92 4.68
N PRO A 68 1.46 3.59 4.63
CA PRO A 68 2.58 2.66 4.53
C PRO A 68 3.38 2.93 3.26
N ASN A 69 4.70 2.77 3.32
CA ASN A 69 5.54 2.88 2.14
C ASN A 69 5.39 1.61 1.28
N LEU A 70 4.68 1.72 0.15
CA LEU A 70 4.47 0.64 -0.82
C LEU A 70 5.23 0.89 -2.15
N HIS A 71 6.29 1.71 -2.10
CA HIS A 71 6.99 2.16 -3.29
C HIS A 71 7.62 1.01 -4.10
N ASP A 72 8.18 0.01 -3.43
CA ASP A 72 8.76 -1.15 -4.12
C ASP A 72 7.68 -1.97 -4.82
N CYS A 73 6.56 -2.21 -4.15
CA CYS A 73 5.39 -2.87 -4.75
C CYS A 73 4.85 -2.10 -5.97
N TYR A 74 4.69 -0.77 -5.85
CA TYR A 74 4.28 0.10 -6.95
C TYR A 74 5.22 0.01 -8.16
N THR A 75 6.53 0.04 -7.91
CA THR A 75 7.56 -0.02 -8.96
C THR A 75 7.54 -1.37 -9.69
N ARG A 76 7.35 -2.47 -8.95
CA ARG A 76 7.21 -3.81 -9.54
C ARG A 76 5.97 -3.90 -10.44
N TRP A 77 4.82 -3.43 -9.96
CA TRP A 77 3.58 -3.38 -10.75
C TRP A 77 3.77 -2.52 -12.01
N CYS A 78 4.28 -1.28 -11.89
CA CYS A 78 4.58 -0.42 -13.04
C CYS A 78 5.45 -1.11 -14.10
N THR A 79 6.46 -1.86 -13.66
CA THR A 79 7.35 -2.59 -14.56
C THR A 79 6.64 -3.73 -15.27
N ALA A 80 5.79 -4.47 -14.55
CA ALA A 80 4.97 -5.54 -15.13
C ALA A 80 3.94 -4.98 -16.12
N SER A 81 3.18 -3.95 -15.75
CA SER A 81 2.18 -3.31 -16.61
C SER A 81 2.78 -2.72 -17.88
N ARG A 82 3.97 -2.09 -17.80
CA ARG A 82 4.66 -1.60 -19.01
C ARG A 82 5.00 -2.71 -19.99
N LYS A 83 5.38 -3.90 -19.52
CA LYS A 83 5.67 -5.03 -20.42
C LYS A 83 4.43 -5.46 -21.20
N LEU A 84 3.25 -5.37 -20.60
CA LEU A 84 1.98 -5.74 -21.25
C LEU A 84 1.55 -4.72 -22.30
N LEU A 85 1.85 -3.43 -22.10
CA LEU A 85 1.56 -2.37 -23.08
C LEU A 85 2.53 -2.35 -24.27
N LEU A 86 3.70 -2.98 -24.12
CA LEU A 86 4.73 -3.07 -25.14
C LEU A 86 4.64 -4.38 -25.96
N HIS A 87 3.63 -5.20 -25.68
CA HIS A 87 3.27 -6.42 -26.41
C HIS A 87 1.91 -6.27 -27.10
#